data_AF-A0AAX3NMV9-F1
#
_entry.id   AF-A0AAX3NMV9-F1
#
_cell.length_a   1.000
_cell.length_b   1.000
_cell.length_c   1.000
_cell.angle_alpha   90.00
_cell.angle_beta   90.00
_cell.angle_gamma   90.00
#
_symmetry.space_group_name_H-M   'P 1'
#
loop_
_entity.id
_entity.type
_entity.pdbx_description
1 polymer ?
#
loop_
_entity_poly.entity_id
_entity_poly.type
_entity_poly.pdbx_seq_one_letter_code
_entity_poly.pdbx_strand_id
1 'polypeptide(L)'
;MAFLHRRPKSKHARSRANAPADASAAAIADASVDTAAVDTTTNDSAAADAAAASNTFTQDPFNEVVDVSDLAAERRRLQRNLLAMRIITILLLIAAIGAACFPLALQFQSSQELAATAATSAKQVAGWPYPQAEDKLKVARAYNKKLADSGQPVLGEAVDPFSAAQGGSRASGEDSASKKDKEYQSLLDAGNGVMGTIKVPKQSINLPIYHGTSEEALASGAGHLYGTSLPVGGKSTHSVITGHRGLVEAMMFTRLDEVKKGDFFYIEVMGETLGYKVDNISVILPDDTSKLRIAPGEDRVTLMTCTPYGVNTHRLLISGHRVSIPVPAPEPRDVHDGRTIGIAVGVGILLAGLFIIRLLRRHKPARIMHHAAFWPWHRRDGESANDTLRVLAEPVKKPVGELPPSV
;
A
#
# COMPACT_ATOMS: atom_id res chain seq x y z
N MET A 1 16.50 42.26 -50.74
CA MET A 1 16.02 43.62 -50.42
C MET A 1 16.17 43.86 -48.92
N ALA A 2 16.80 45.00 -48.61
CA ALA A 2 17.04 45.70 -47.34
C ALA A 2 16.08 45.42 -46.16
N PHE A 3 16.57 45.16 -44.92
CA PHE A 3 17.06 46.09 -43.87
C PHE A 3 15.90 46.85 -43.16
N LEU A 4 15.68 46.76 -41.84
CA LEU A 4 16.38 47.47 -40.74
C LEU A 4 15.89 46.91 -39.37
N HIS A 5 16.76 46.47 -38.45
CA HIS A 5 17.29 47.20 -37.27
C HIS A 5 16.22 47.55 -36.20
N ARG A 6 16.37 47.28 -34.90
CA ARG A 6 17.55 47.48 -34.04
C ARG A 6 17.40 46.71 -32.70
N ARG A 7 18.47 46.01 -32.31
CA ARG A 7 18.90 45.65 -30.94
C ARG A 7 19.61 46.88 -30.30
N PRO A 8 20.36 46.80 -29.16
CA PRO A 8 20.41 45.87 -28.01
C PRO A 8 20.49 46.64 -26.65
N LYS A 9 20.60 46.03 -25.46
CA LYS A 9 21.84 45.65 -24.73
C LYS A 9 21.47 45.52 -23.24
N SER A 10 22.10 44.73 -22.37
CA SER A 10 23.20 43.77 -22.46
C SER A 10 23.33 43.11 -21.06
N LYS A 11 23.49 41.78 -21.00
CA LYS A 11 24.76 41.04 -20.68
C LYS A 11 25.13 41.05 -19.19
N HIS A 12 25.04 39.90 -18.51
CA HIS A 12 26.01 38.78 -18.45
C HIS A 12 26.92 38.94 -17.23
N ALA A 13 27.44 37.91 -16.57
CA ALA A 13 27.21 36.47 -16.57
C ALA A 13 28.27 35.90 -15.61
N ARG A 14 27.93 34.77 -14.95
CA ARG A 14 28.82 33.60 -14.67
C ARG A 14 30.06 33.85 -13.77
N SER A 15 30.58 32.90 -13.00
CA SER A 15 30.24 31.51 -12.65
C SER A 15 31.29 30.98 -11.66
N ARG A 16 30.95 29.94 -10.89
CA ARG A 16 31.81 28.85 -10.36
C ARG A 16 32.89 29.25 -9.34
N ALA A 17 33.34 28.42 -8.40
CA ALA A 17 32.97 27.15 -7.77
C ALA A 17 34.07 26.84 -6.70
N ASN A 18 33.80 25.89 -5.80
CA ASN A 18 34.72 25.14 -4.91
C ASN A 18 35.11 25.73 -3.53
N ALA A 19 34.45 25.18 -2.48
CA ALA A 19 34.98 24.29 -1.41
C ALA A 19 36.28 24.66 -0.63
N PRO A 20 36.60 23.99 0.51
CA PRO A 20 35.85 23.89 1.78
C PRO A 20 36.77 24.10 3.03
N ALA A 21 36.19 23.87 4.22
CA ALA A 21 36.83 23.34 5.44
C ALA A 21 37.45 24.27 6.52
N ASP A 22 37.36 23.73 7.75
CA ASP A 22 38.04 23.99 9.03
C ASP A 22 37.57 25.18 9.89
N ALA A 23 36.96 25.00 11.08
CA ALA A 23 37.34 24.28 12.31
C ALA A 23 38.33 25.05 13.21
N SER A 24 37.82 25.59 14.32
CA SER A 24 38.46 25.80 15.65
C SER A 24 37.67 26.88 16.41
N ALA A 25 36.91 26.60 17.47
CA ALA A 25 37.33 26.23 18.83
C ALA A 25 38.07 27.34 19.60
N ALA A 26 37.55 27.59 20.82
CA ALA A 26 38.19 28.26 21.97
C ALA A 26 38.26 29.80 21.90
N ALA A 27 38.14 30.58 22.97
CA ALA A 27 38.16 30.32 24.40
C ALA A 27 37.47 31.45 25.17
N ILE A 28 37.18 31.11 26.42
CA ILE A 28 36.73 31.87 27.59
C ILE A 28 37.87 32.76 28.15
N ALA A 29 37.56 33.97 28.61
CA ALA A 29 38.13 34.72 29.76
C ALA A 29 37.68 36.19 29.64
N ASP A 30 36.81 36.73 30.49
CA ASP A 30 36.96 37.17 31.88
C ASP A 30 37.81 38.46 32.07
N ALA A 31 37.36 39.25 33.04
CA ALA A 31 38.00 40.36 33.75
C ALA A 31 37.69 41.81 33.33
N SER A 32 36.83 42.40 34.17
CA SER A 32 37.03 43.64 34.95
C SER A 32 37.11 44.99 34.23
N VAL A 33 36.10 45.85 34.45
CA VAL A 33 36.06 46.98 35.42
C VAL A 33 36.55 48.28 34.78
N ASP A 34 35.64 49.25 34.66
CA ASP A 34 35.97 50.66 34.89
C ASP A 34 34.81 51.39 35.56
N THR A 35 35.12 51.87 36.76
CA THR A 35 34.54 52.99 37.52
C THR A 35 34.55 54.28 36.68
N ALA A 36 33.82 55.38 36.89
CA ALA A 36 33.07 55.97 37.99
C ALA A 36 32.20 57.10 37.38
N ALA A 37 31.11 57.49 38.04
CA ALA A 37 30.79 58.90 38.29
C ALA A 37 29.62 58.99 39.27
N VAL A 38 29.94 59.60 40.41
CA VAL A 38 29.08 59.94 41.54
C VAL A 38 28.39 61.27 41.25
N ASP A 39 27.12 61.39 41.65
CA ASP A 39 26.57 62.68 42.09
C ASP A 39 25.77 62.45 43.37
N THR A 40 26.32 62.96 44.47
CA THR A 40 25.72 63.12 45.81
C THR A 40 25.05 64.49 45.86
N THR A 41 23.85 64.66 46.39
CA THR A 41 23.49 65.00 47.80
C THR A 41 21.99 65.34 47.77
N THR A 42 21.11 65.01 48.71
CA THR A 42 21.13 65.39 50.13
C THR A 42 20.30 64.45 51.02
N ASN A 43 20.92 64.07 52.13
CA ASN A 43 20.40 63.61 53.42
C ASN A 43 19.40 64.65 54.03
N ASP A 44 18.48 64.40 54.96
CA ASP A 44 18.58 63.63 56.21
C ASP A 44 17.20 63.42 56.89
N SER A 45 17.10 62.31 57.64
CA SER A 45 16.54 62.17 59.00
C SER A 45 15.07 61.79 59.30
N ALA A 46 15.00 60.95 60.36
CA ALA A 46 13.91 60.57 61.27
C ALA A 46 12.95 59.46 60.76
N ALA A 47 13.14 58.18 61.11
CA ALA A 47 13.03 57.53 62.43
C ALA A 47 11.59 57.46 62.99
N ALA A 48 11.21 56.23 63.36
CA ALA A 48 10.04 55.80 64.13
C ALA A 48 8.68 55.75 63.38
N ASP A 49 8.23 54.53 63.04
CA ASP A 49 7.13 53.93 63.80
C ASP A 49 6.95 52.45 63.45
N ALA A 50 7.24 51.61 64.45
CA ALA A 50 6.88 50.21 64.49
C ALA A 50 5.37 50.10 64.79
N ALA A 51 4.55 50.08 63.75
CA ALA A 51 3.12 49.79 63.86
C ALA A 51 2.87 48.31 63.53
N ALA A 52 2.66 47.53 64.60
CA ALA A 52 1.96 46.25 64.68
C ALA A 52 1.57 45.58 63.35
N ALA A 53 2.36 44.61 62.90
CA ALA A 53 1.92 43.59 61.96
C ALA A 53 0.92 42.65 62.67
N SER A 54 -0.35 43.05 62.73
CA SER A 54 -1.43 42.11 62.97
C SER A 54 -1.55 41.21 61.74
N ASN A 55 -1.02 39.99 61.82
CA ASN A 55 -1.36 38.91 60.90
C ASN A 55 -2.84 38.55 61.12
N THR A 56 -3.75 39.35 60.57
CA THR A 56 -5.13 38.93 60.34
C THR A 56 -5.09 37.87 59.25
N PHE A 57 -5.15 36.60 59.66
CA PHE A 57 -5.52 35.52 58.77
C PHE A 57 -6.99 35.72 58.40
N THR A 58 -7.26 36.42 57.31
CA THR A 58 -8.58 36.42 56.67
C THR A 58 -8.85 34.98 56.25
N GLN A 59 -9.76 34.31 56.95
CA GLN A 59 -10.33 33.08 56.42
C GLN A 59 -11.21 33.46 55.24
N ASP A 60 -10.73 33.20 54.04
CA ASP A 60 -11.56 33.27 52.85
C ASP A 60 -12.79 32.37 53.09
N PRO A 61 -14.01 32.85 52.81
CA PRO A 61 -15.21 32.12 53.12
C PRO A 61 -15.18 30.77 52.40
N PHE A 62 -15.74 29.72 53.03
CA PHE A 62 -15.60 28.31 52.59
C PHE A 62 -16.03 28.06 51.12
N ASN A 63 -16.80 28.97 50.54
CA ASN A 63 -17.20 28.98 49.14
C ASN A 63 -16.07 29.34 48.15
N GLU A 64 -15.06 30.09 48.57
CA GLU A 64 -13.90 30.47 47.74
C GLU A 64 -12.84 29.35 47.70
N VAL A 65 -12.71 28.59 48.79
CA VAL A 65 -11.84 27.39 48.86
C VAL A 65 -12.44 26.19 48.10
N VAL A 66 -13.72 26.25 47.73
CA VAL A 66 -14.46 25.18 47.02
C VAL A 66 -14.90 25.63 45.62
N ASP A 67 -14.32 26.70 45.06
CA ASP A 67 -14.58 27.07 43.66
C ASP A 67 -13.89 26.10 42.69
N VAL A 68 -14.54 24.96 42.48
CA VAL A 68 -14.16 23.94 41.50
C VAL A 68 -14.64 24.26 40.08
N SER A 69 -15.22 25.44 39.85
CA SER A 69 -15.77 25.80 38.54
C SER A 69 -14.69 25.92 37.47
N ASP A 70 -13.52 26.48 37.83
CA ASP A 70 -12.36 26.62 36.97
C ASP A 70 -11.72 25.27 36.65
N LEU A 71 -11.54 24.39 37.65
CA LEU A 71 -11.05 23.02 37.44
C LEU A 71 -12.02 22.20 36.57
N ALA A 72 -13.34 22.38 36.75
CA ALA A 72 -14.36 21.74 35.92
C ALA A 72 -14.40 22.31 34.49
N ALA A 73 -14.15 23.61 34.31
CA ALA A 73 -14.03 24.25 33.01
C ALA A 73 -12.77 23.78 32.27
N GLU A 74 -11.64 23.67 32.95
CA GLU A 74 -10.39 23.14 32.42
C GLU A 74 -10.50 21.67 32.03
N ARG A 75 -11.12 20.83 32.87
CA ARG A 75 -11.41 19.43 32.54
C ARG A 75 -12.29 19.28 31.30
N ARG A 76 -13.31 20.14 31.14
CA ARG A 76 -14.16 20.16 29.94
C ARG A 76 -13.40 20.61 28.69
N ARG A 77 -12.51 21.60 28.82
CA ARG A 77 -11.61 22.03 27.73
C ARG A 77 -10.65 20.92 27.33
N LEU A 78 -9.98 20.29 28.29
CA LEU A 78 -9.10 19.15 28.06
C LEU A 78 -9.85 17.97 27.44
N GLN A 79 -11.06 17.64 27.90
CA GLN A 79 -11.89 16.59 27.30
C GLN A 79 -12.29 16.92 25.84
N ARG A 80 -12.70 18.17 25.56
CA ARG A 80 -12.99 18.63 24.19
C ARG A 80 -11.74 18.59 23.30
N ASN A 81 -10.59 19.03 23.82
CA ASN A 81 -9.34 19.00 23.10
C ASN A 81 -8.88 17.56 22.84
N LEU A 82 -8.97 16.66 23.82
CA LEU A 82 -8.69 15.23 23.65
C LEU A 82 -9.64 14.57 22.64
N LEU A 83 -10.93 14.94 22.66
CA LEU A 83 -11.91 14.45 21.69
C LEU A 83 -11.61 14.99 20.28
N ALA A 84 -11.26 16.28 20.16
CA ALA A 84 -10.84 16.88 18.90
C ALA A 84 -9.56 16.23 18.37
N MET A 85 -8.55 16.03 19.22
CA MET A 85 -7.30 15.33 18.87
C MET A 85 -7.59 13.89 18.40
N ARG A 86 -8.49 13.16 19.08
CA ARG A 86 -8.93 11.83 18.63
C ARG A 86 -9.58 11.87 17.25
N ILE A 87 -10.49 12.81 17.00
CA ILE A 87 -11.14 12.97 15.69
C ILE A 87 -10.08 13.26 14.61
N ILE A 88 -9.17 14.20 14.86
CA ILE A 88 -8.08 14.54 13.93
C ILE A 88 -7.21 13.31 13.65
N THR A 89 -6.81 12.56 14.67
CA THR A 89 -6.01 11.32 14.48
C THR A 89 -6.75 10.27 13.66
N ILE A 90 -8.07 10.10 13.87
CA ILE A 90 -8.88 9.17 13.09
C ILE A 90 -8.98 9.63 11.62
N LEU A 91 -9.17 10.93 11.38
CA LEU A 91 -9.22 11.48 10.02
C LEU A 91 -7.87 11.30 9.29
N LEU A 92 -6.75 11.56 9.96
CA LEU A 92 -5.42 11.33 9.38
C LEU A 92 -5.17 9.84 9.09
N LEU A 93 -5.63 8.95 9.97
CA LEU A 93 -5.51 7.50 9.76
C LEU A 93 -6.37 7.05 8.58
N ILE A 94 -7.59 7.56 8.43
CA ILE A 94 -8.45 7.29 7.27
C ILE A 94 -7.81 7.80 5.98
N ALA A 95 -7.25 9.03 5.99
CA ALA A 95 -6.57 9.59 4.84
C ALA A 95 -5.34 8.75 4.43
N ALA A 96 -4.54 8.31 5.41
CA ALA A 96 -3.39 7.44 5.17
C ALA A 96 -3.80 6.07 4.59
N ILE A 97 -4.86 5.44 5.12
CA ILE A 97 -5.41 4.21 4.56
C ILE A 97 -5.94 4.45 3.14
N GLY A 98 -6.66 5.54 2.91
CA GLY A 98 -7.17 5.90 1.59
C GLY A 98 -6.04 6.03 0.55
N ALA A 99 -4.97 6.74 0.90
CA ALA A 99 -3.79 6.86 0.04
C ALA A 99 -3.09 5.51 -0.22
N ALA A 100 -2.98 4.64 0.79
CA ALA A 100 -2.38 3.32 0.64
C ALA A 100 -3.25 2.35 -0.19
N CYS A 101 -4.58 2.43 -0.05
CA CYS A 101 -5.51 1.58 -0.79
C CYS A 101 -5.77 2.06 -2.22
N PHE A 102 -5.47 3.32 -2.55
CA PHE A 102 -5.76 3.90 -3.86
C PHE A 102 -5.05 3.16 -5.02
N PRO A 103 -3.72 2.92 -4.98
CA PRO A 103 -3.06 2.13 -6.03
C PRO A 103 -3.61 0.72 -6.16
N LEU A 104 -3.96 0.06 -5.04
CA LEU A 104 -4.55 -1.28 -5.05
C LEU A 104 -5.92 -1.30 -5.75
N ALA A 105 -6.73 -0.25 -5.55
CA ALA A 105 -8.02 -0.11 -6.21
C ALA A 105 -7.85 0.07 -7.73
N LEU A 106 -6.92 0.92 -8.16
CA LEU A 106 -6.58 1.11 -9.58
C LEU A 106 -6.09 -0.22 -10.20
N GLN A 107 -5.16 -0.88 -9.54
CA GLN A 107 -4.62 -2.18 -9.97
C GLN A 107 -5.70 -3.26 -10.08
N PHE A 108 -6.65 -3.29 -9.15
CA PHE A 108 -7.78 -4.22 -9.20
C PHE A 108 -8.72 -3.92 -10.38
N GLN A 109 -9.05 -2.64 -10.60
CA GLN A 109 -9.86 -2.22 -11.74
C GLN A 109 -9.18 -2.58 -13.07
N SER A 110 -7.90 -2.23 -13.24
CA SER A 110 -7.11 -2.56 -14.43
C SER A 110 -7.06 -4.08 -14.67
N SER A 111 -6.86 -4.88 -13.62
CA SER A 111 -6.84 -6.35 -13.74
C SER A 111 -8.18 -6.90 -14.24
N GLN A 112 -9.31 -6.30 -13.86
CA GLN A 112 -10.62 -6.67 -14.39
C GLN A 112 -10.82 -6.24 -15.85
N GLU A 113 -10.40 -5.04 -16.22
CA GLU A 113 -10.48 -4.54 -17.61
C GLU A 113 -9.66 -5.40 -18.57
N LEU A 114 -8.44 -5.78 -18.16
CA LEU A 114 -7.57 -6.69 -18.92
C LEU A 114 -8.19 -8.08 -19.06
N ALA A 115 -8.72 -8.64 -17.97
CA ALA A 115 -9.43 -9.92 -17.99
C ALA A 115 -10.69 -9.88 -18.88
N ALA A 116 -11.44 -8.77 -18.87
CA ALA A 116 -12.61 -8.58 -19.71
C ALA A 116 -12.24 -8.46 -21.20
N THR A 117 -11.12 -7.80 -21.52
CA THR A 117 -10.58 -7.72 -22.88
C THR A 117 -10.22 -9.10 -23.40
N ALA A 118 -9.48 -9.90 -22.61
CA ALA A 118 -9.17 -11.29 -22.93
C ALA A 118 -10.44 -12.14 -23.15
N ALA A 119 -11.44 -12.03 -22.27
CA ALA A 119 -12.69 -12.76 -22.39
C ALA A 119 -13.50 -12.35 -23.64
N THR A 120 -13.50 -11.07 -23.99
CA THR A 120 -14.18 -10.55 -25.18
C THR A 120 -13.55 -11.09 -26.45
N SER A 121 -12.22 -11.08 -26.55
CA SER A 121 -11.50 -11.69 -27.68
C SER A 121 -11.77 -13.19 -27.79
N ALA A 122 -11.76 -13.92 -26.67
CA ALA A 122 -12.10 -15.34 -26.67
C ALA A 122 -13.53 -15.62 -27.15
N LYS A 123 -14.50 -14.81 -26.71
CA LYS A 123 -15.90 -14.89 -27.15
C LYS A 123 -16.05 -14.57 -28.64
N GLN A 124 -15.29 -13.60 -29.15
CA GLN A 124 -15.28 -13.25 -30.57
C GLN A 124 -14.80 -14.42 -31.42
N VAL A 125 -13.69 -15.07 -31.04
CA VAL A 125 -13.19 -16.24 -31.77
C VAL A 125 -14.17 -17.41 -31.69
N ALA A 126 -14.82 -17.63 -30.54
CA ALA A 126 -15.85 -18.65 -30.41
C ALA A 126 -17.07 -18.43 -31.32
N GLY A 127 -17.31 -17.19 -31.77
CA GLY A 127 -18.37 -16.84 -32.71
C GLY A 127 -17.98 -16.95 -34.18
N TRP A 128 -16.73 -17.28 -34.51
CA TRP A 128 -16.29 -17.40 -35.91
C TRP A 128 -16.89 -18.63 -36.61
N PRO A 129 -17.16 -18.55 -37.92
CA PRO A 129 -17.56 -19.71 -38.72
C PRO A 129 -16.51 -20.83 -38.67
N TYR A 130 -16.96 -22.06 -38.45
CA TYR A 130 -16.10 -23.24 -38.61
C TYR A 130 -15.69 -23.40 -40.09
N PRO A 131 -14.42 -23.71 -40.42
CA PRO A 131 -13.26 -24.02 -39.55
C PRO A 131 -12.24 -22.85 -39.42
N GLN A 132 -12.70 -21.59 -39.41
CA GLN A 132 -11.80 -20.42 -39.49
C GLN A 132 -10.71 -20.40 -38.41
N ALA A 133 -11.05 -20.71 -37.16
CA ALA A 133 -10.09 -20.73 -36.05
C ALA A 133 -9.03 -21.83 -36.23
N GLU A 134 -9.43 -23.01 -36.73
CA GLU A 134 -8.54 -24.15 -36.99
C GLU A 134 -7.58 -23.85 -38.14
N ASP A 135 -8.06 -23.19 -39.19
CA ASP A 135 -7.22 -22.75 -40.30
C ASP A 135 -6.16 -21.75 -39.83
N LYS A 136 -6.53 -20.79 -38.96
CA LYS A 136 -5.58 -19.84 -38.37
C LYS A 136 -4.52 -20.54 -37.51
N LEU A 137 -4.92 -21.53 -36.72
CA LEU A 137 -3.98 -22.36 -35.94
C LEU A 137 -3.04 -23.16 -36.84
N LYS A 138 -3.55 -23.72 -37.94
CA LYS A 138 -2.74 -24.47 -38.92
C LYS A 138 -1.67 -23.57 -39.56
N VAL A 139 -2.05 -22.35 -39.94
CA VAL A 139 -1.09 -21.36 -40.48
C VAL A 139 -0.05 -20.98 -39.42
N ALA A 140 -0.46 -20.73 -38.16
CA ALA A 140 0.46 -20.41 -37.07
C ALA A 140 1.44 -21.56 -36.76
N ARG A 141 0.98 -22.81 -36.78
CA ARG A 141 1.84 -24.00 -36.60
C ARG A 141 2.83 -24.14 -37.76
N ALA A 142 2.41 -23.83 -38.99
CA ALA A 142 3.30 -23.83 -40.15
C ALA A 142 4.38 -22.74 -40.05
N TYR A 143 4.02 -21.55 -39.56
CA TYR A 143 4.98 -20.49 -39.24
C TYR A 143 6.01 -20.95 -38.20
N ASN A 144 5.56 -21.56 -37.10
CA ASN A 144 6.44 -22.08 -36.06
C ASN A 144 7.42 -23.13 -36.59
N LYS A 145 6.98 -24.01 -37.50
CA LYS A 145 7.86 -25.00 -38.13
C LYS A 145 8.97 -24.32 -38.93
N LYS A 146 8.63 -23.34 -39.79
CA LYS A 146 9.64 -22.57 -40.54
C LYS A 146 10.61 -21.84 -39.61
N LEU A 147 10.10 -21.28 -38.51
CA LEU A 147 10.92 -20.58 -37.52
C LEU A 147 11.92 -21.53 -36.84
N ALA A 148 11.49 -22.74 -36.46
CA ALA A 148 12.36 -23.77 -35.90
C ALA A 148 13.45 -24.20 -36.89
N ASP A 149 13.08 -24.43 -38.17
CA ASP A 149 14.01 -24.82 -39.23
C ASP A 149 15.03 -23.71 -39.55
N SER A 150 14.66 -22.43 -39.35
CA SER A 150 15.53 -21.27 -39.57
C SER A 150 16.56 -21.04 -38.46
N GLY A 151 16.41 -21.68 -37.29
CA GLY A 151 17.30 -21.51 -36.14
C GLY A 151 17.10 -20.21 -35.33
N GLN A 152 16.00 -19.49 -35.55
CA GLN A 152 15.69 -18.21 -34.88
C GLN A 152 16.82 -17.18 -35.01
N PRO A 153 17.05 -16.62 -36.23
CA PRO A 153 18.11 -15.65 -36.46
C PRO A 153 17.88 -14.33 -35.72
N VAL A 154 16.62 -14.00 -35.41
CA VAL A 154 16.21 -12.82 -34.64
C VAL A 154 15.41 -13.28 -33.43
N LEU A 155 15.71 -12.72 -32.26
CA LEU A 155 14.98 -12.94 -31.00
C LEU A 155 14.72 -11.58 -30.35
N GLY A 156 13.45 -11.23 -30.24
CA GLY A 156 12.97 -9.94 -29.79
C GLY A 156 12.98 -8.86 -30.86
N GLU A 157 12.64 -7.66 -30.45
CA GLU A 157 13.07 -6.44 -31.12
C GLU A 157 14.63 -6.41 -31.04
N ALA A 158 15.37 -5.77 -31.95
CA ALA A 158 16.84 -5.83 -31.99
C ALA A 158 17.60 -5.43 -30.70
N VAL A 159 16.88 -5.04 -29.64
CA VAL A 159 17.31 -4.72 -28.29
C VAL A 159 16.25 -5.27 -27.32
N ASP A 160 16.65 -5.76 -26.13
CA ASP A 160 15.74 -6.23 -25.08
C ASP A 160 14.55 -5.26 -24.86
N PRO A 161 13.32 -5.78 -24.71
CA PRO A 161 12.10 -4.97 -24.66
C PRO A 161 11.94 -4.14 -23.38
N PHE A 162 12.90 -4.18 -22.46
CA PHE A 162 12.93 -3.33 -21.28
C PHE A 162 14.28 -2.60 -21.15
N SER A 163 15.02 -2.49 -22.25
CA SER A 163 16.37 -1.94 -22.26
C SER A 163 16.39 -0.42 -22.10
N ALA A 164 15.25 0.27 -22.31
CA ALA A 164 15.16 1.72 -22.14
C ALA A 164 15.40 2.12 -20.68
N ALA A 165 15.87 3.35 -20.46
CA ALA A 165 15.96 3.88 -19.11
C ALA A 165 14.57 3.82 -18.45
N GLN A 166 14.50 3.28 -17.23
CA GLN A 166 13.29 3.03 -16.43
C GLN A 166 12.45 1.77 -16.78
N GLY A 167 12.94 0.88 -17.63
CA GLY A 167 12.27 -0.42 -17.87
C GLY A 167 11.05 -0.33 -18.77
N GLY A 168 10.98 0.70 -19.62
CA GLY A 168 10.11 0.75 -20.80
C GLY A 168 10.77 0.08 -22.00
N SER A 169 9.97 -0.18 -23.04
CA SER A 169 10.46 -0.69 -24.31
C SER A 169 11.06 0.43 -25.16
N ARG A 170 12.26 0.19 -25.73
CA ARG A 170 12.82 1.09 -26.76
C ARG A 170 12.11 0.96 -28.11
N ALA A 171 11.27 -0.05 -28.29
CA ALA A 171 10.49 -0.23 -29.50
C ALA A 171 9.30 0.73 -29.51
N SER A 172 9.57 2.02 -29.76
CA SER A 172 8.54 3.01 -30.05
C SER A 172 8.39 3.17 -31.57
N GLY A 173 7.25 2.76 -32.14
CA GLY A 173 6.85 3.14 -33.51
C GLY A 173 7.12 2.14 -34.64
N GLU A 174 7.00 2.66 -35.87
CA GLU A 174 7.07 1.95 -37.18
C GLU A 174 8.40 1.21 -37.42
N ASP A 175 9.41 1.43 -36.57
CA ASP A 175 10.75 0.87 -36.74
C ASP A 175 11.00 -0.48 -36.07
N SER A 176 10.06 -0.95 -35.24
CA SER A 176 10.08 -2.27 -34.60
C SER A 176 10.14 -3.42 -35.62
N ALA A 177 10.96 -4.43 -35.33
CA ALA A 177 11.10 -5.63 -36.17
C ALA A 177 9.78 -6.38 -36.27
N SER A 178 9.04 -6.47 -35.16
CA SER A 178 7.71 -7.10 -35.15
C SER A 178 6.68 -6.33 -35.96
N LYS A 179 6.69 -4.99 -35.93
CA LYS A 179 5.75 -4.16 -36.70
C LYS A 179 6.02 -4.18 -38.21
N LYS A 180 7.28 -4.35 -38.62
CA LYS A 180 7.68 -4.46 -40.03
C LYS A 180 7.28 -5.80 -40.65
N ASP A 181 7.21 -6.87 -39.85
CA ASP A 181 6.79 -8.19 -40.31
C ASP A 181 5.25 -8.29 -40.42
N LYS A 182 4.74 -8.06 -41.64
CA LYS A 182 3.31 -8.17 -41.95
C LYS A 182 2.77 -9.60 -41.84
N GLU A 183 3.59 -10.62 -42.09
CA GLU A 183 3.15 -12.02 -41.92
C GLU A 183 2.88 -12.24 -40.44
N TYR A 184 3.85 -11.96 -39.57
CA TYR A 184 3.72 -12.09 -38.12
C TYR A 184 2.51 -11.31 -37.56
N GLN A 185 2.34 -10.04 -37.91
CA GLN A 185 1.23 -9.21 -37.41
C GLN A 185 -0.16 -9.72 -37.84
N SER A 186 -0.25 -10.47 -38.93
CA SER A 186 -1.52 -11.02 -39.43
C SER A 186 -1.92 -12.36 -38.79
N LEU A 187 -0.99 -13.02 -38.08
CA LEU A 187 -1.19 -14.33 -37.49
C LEU A 187 -1.92 -14.20 -36.16
N LEU A 188 -2.93 -15.05 -35.94
CA LEU A 188 -3.66 -15.15 -34.66
C LEU A 188 -4.34 -13.85 -34.19
N ASP A 189 -4.66 -12.90 -35.06
CA ASP A 189 -5.42 -11.71 -34.65
C ASP A 189 -6.92 -12.05 -34.44
N ALA A 190 -7.39 -11.95 -33.19
CA ALA A 190 -8.78 -12.16 -32.81
C ALA A 190 -9.73 -11.02 -33.23
N GLY A 191 -9.23 -9.91 -33.77
CA GLY A 191 -10.01 -8.77 -34.27
C GLY A 191 -9.90 -7.48 -33.44
N ASN A 192 -8.90 -7.41 -32.57
CA ASN A 192 -8.55 -6.24 -31.75
C ASN A 192 -7.04 -6.18 -31.41
N GLY A 193 -6.20 -6.86 -32.19
CA GLY A 193 -4.76 -6.98 -31.93
C GLY A 193 -4.40 -7.99 -30.84
N VAL A 194 -5.39 -8.65 -30.23
CA VAL A 194 -5.17 -9.70 -29.23
C VAL A 194 -4.90 -11.02 -29.96
N MET A 195 -3.72 -11.58 -29.69
CA MET A 195 -3.25 -12.87 -30.16
C MET A 195 -3.91 -14.04 -29.39
N GLY A 196 -4.10 -13.86 -28.09
CA GLY A 196 -4.57 -14.88 -27.17
C GLY A 196 -4.61 -14.36 -25.73
N THR A 197 -4.68 -15.26 -24.76
CA THR A 197 -4.73 -14.94 -23.34
C THR A 197 -3.75 -15.80 -22.55
N ILE A 198 -3.07 -15.21 -21.56
CA ILE A 198 -2.26 -15.91 -20.56
C ILE A 198 -2.98 -15.92 -19.22
N LYS A 199 -3.12 -17.10 -18.61
CA LYS A 199 -3.70 -17.30 -17.28
C LYS A 199 -2.71 -17.97 -16.35
N VAL A 200 -2.45 -17.36 -15.18
CA VAL A 200 -1.72 -17.95 -14.06
C VAL A 200 -2.62 -17.87 -12.81
N PRO A 201 -3.53 -18.84 -12.61
CA PRO A 201 -4.64 -18.68 -11.67
C PRO A 201 -4.20 -18.52 -10.21
N LYS A 202 -3.14 -19.22 -9.78
CA LYS A 202 -2.59 -19.12 -8.40
C LYS A 202 -2.09 -17.73 -8.04
N GLN A 203 -1.71 -16.92 -9.03
CA GLN A 203 -1.22 -15.55 -8.85
C GLN A 203 -2.25 -14.51 -9.32
N SER A 204 -3.47 -14.93 -9.67
CA SER A 204 -4.54 -14.09 -10.21
C SER A 204 -4.14 -13.30 -11.46
N ILE A 205 -3.29 -13.87 -12.32
CA ILE A 205 -2.89 -13.25 -13.58
C ILE A 205 -3.83 -13.75 -14.68
N ASN A 206 -4.47 -12.83 -15.39
CA ASN A 206 -5.29 -13.10 -16.57
C ASN A 206 -5.16 -11.92 -17.53
N LEU A 207 -4.30 -12.04 -18.55
CA LEU A 207 -3.92 -10.93 -19.42
C LEU A 207 -4.11 -11.29 -20.89
N PRO A 208 -4.59 -10.35 -21.73
CA PRO A 208 -4.51 -10.49 -23.17
C PRO A 208 -3.04 -10.48 -23.62
N ILE A 209 -2.75 -11.25 -24.68
CA ILE A 209 -1.44 -11.31 -25.33
C ILE A 209 -1.53 -10.51 -26.63
N TYR A 210 -0.62 -9.57 -26.84
CA TYR A 210 -0.49 -8.77 -28.05
C TYR A 210 0.77 -9.16 -28.84
N HIS A 211 0.80 -8.79 -30.12
CA HIS A 211 1.97 -8.95 -30.97
C HIS A 211 3.12 -8.02 -30.57
N GLY A 212 4.32 -8.58 -30.51
CA GLY A 212 5.53 -7.85 -30.18
C GLY A 212 5.57 -7.40 -28.73
N THR A 213 6.54 -6.56 -28.45
CA THR A 213 6.87 -6.08 -27.11
C THR A 213 7.13 -4.57 -27.13
N SER A 214 6.34 -3.84 -27.92
CA SER A 214 6.36 -2.38 -27.93
C SER A 214 5.77 -1.84 -26.63
N GLU A 215 6.05 -0.57 -26.32
CA GLU A 215 5.52 0.08 -25.12
C GLU A 215 3.98 0.05 -25.12
N GLU A 216 3.35 0.25 -26.28
CA GLU A 216 1.90 0.21 -26.42
C GLU A 216 1.32 -1.17 -26.12
N ALA A 217 2.00 -2.24 -26.57
CA ALA A 217 1.58 -3.62 -26.31
C ALA A 217 1.72 -3.98 -24.82
N LEU A 218 2.84 -3.61 -24.20
CA LEU A 218 3.13 -3.93 -22.79
C LEU A 218 2.31 -3.06 -21.81
N ALA A 219 1.93 -1.84 -22.21
CA ALA A 219 0.96 -1.03 -21.46
C ALA A 219 -0.45 -1.64 -21.51
N SER A 220 -0.82 -2.29 -22.61
CA SER A 220 -2.15 -2.86 -22.83
C SER A 220 -2.33 -4.29 -22.31
N GLY A 221 -1.25 -4.99 -21.96
CA GLY A 221 -1.30 -6.37 -21.49
C GLY A 221 0.04 -7.09 -21.57
N ALA A 222 0.01 -8.38 -21.90
CA ALA A 222 1.22 -9.14 -22.16
C ALA A 222 1.63 -9.02 -23.64
N GLY A 223 2.94 -9.01 -23.92
CA GLY A 223 3.48 -8.97 -25.28
C GLY A 223 4.16 -10.28 -25.66
N HIS A 224 3.90 -10.79 -26.86
CA HIS A 224 4.63 -11.93 -27.40
C HIS A 224 5.99 -11.49 -27.94
N LEU A 225 7.08 -12.10 -27.47
CA LEU A 225 8.42 -11.79 -27.94
C LEU A 225 8.61 -12.24 -29.40
N TYR A 226 8.77 -11.28 -30.31
CA TYR A 226 9.00 -11.56 -31.73
C TYR A 226 10.23 -12.47 -31.94
N GLY A 227 10.20 -13.32 -32.96
CA GLY A 227 11.25 -14.32 -33.19
C GLY A 227 11.17 -15.57 -32.30
N THR A 228 10.27 -15.60 -31.32
CA THR A 228 9.89 -16.83 -30.59
C THR A 228 8.68 -17.50 -31.23
N SER A 229 8.43 -18.77 -30.92
CA SER A 229 7.30 -19.50 -31.49
C SER A 229 5.98 -18.86 -31.08
N LEU A 230 5.03 -18.73 -32.01
CA LEU A 230 3.66 -18.37 -31.67
C LEU A 230 3.07 -19.34 -30.64
N PRO A 231 2.20 -18.86 -29.73
CA PRO A 231 1.81 -19.61 -28.54
C PRO A 231 0.71 -20.65 -28.82
N VAL A 232 0.88 -21.45 -29.88
CA VAL A 232 -0.03 -22.52 -30.34
C VAL A 232 0.45 -23.93 -30.00
N GLY A 233 1.59 -24.02 -29.31
CA GLY A 233 2.27 -25.26 -28.94
C GLY A 233 2.79 -26.08 -30.13
N GLY A 234 3.13 -27.33 -29.85
CA GLY A 234 3.71 -28.28 -30.81
C GLY A 234 5.17 -28.60 -30.51
N LYS A 235 5.66 -29.71 -31.07
CA LYS A 235 7.05 -30.14 -30.89
C LYS A 235 8.03 -29.13 -31.50
N SER A 236 9.17 -28.95 -30.85
CA SER A 236 10.20 -27.97 -31.23
C SER A 236 9.63 -26.55 -31.29
N THR A 237 8.85 -26.17 -30.27
CA THR A 237 8.35 -24.81 -30.11
C THR A 237 8.72 -24.25 -28.74
N HIS A 238 9.03 -22.96 -28.72
CA HIS A 238 9.27 -22.21 -27.50
C HIS A 238 8.73 -20.79 -27.67
N SER A 239 7.59 -20.50 -27.03
CA SER A 239 7.00 -19.15 -27.00
C SER A 239 7.47 -18.38 -25.77
N VAL A 240 7.72 -17.08 -25.93
CA VAL A 240 8.06 -16.20 -24.81
C VAL A 240 7.02 -15.11 -24.69
N ILE A 241 6.34 -15.06 -23.55
CA ILE A 241 5.33 -14.05 -23.22
C ILE A 241 5.92 -13.11 -22.19
N THR A 242 5.86 -11.82 -22.48
CA THR A 242 6.49 -10.76 -21.69
C THR A 242 5.44 -9.87 -21.05
N GLY A 243 5.75 -9.26 -19.91
CA GLY A 243 4.87 -8.31 -19.25
C GLY A 243 5.61 -7.49 -18.22
N HIS A 244 5.11 -6.28 -17.93
CA HIS A 244 5.71 -5.41 -16.92
C HIS A 244 5.61 -5.99 -15.51
N ARG A 245 6.52 -5.53 -14.65
CA ARG A 245 6.51 -5.77 -13.20
C ARG A 245 6.49 -4.45 -12.45
N GLY A 246 5.53 -4.29 -11.54
CA GLY A 246 5.48 -3.15 -10.63
C GLY A 246 4.96 -1.85 -11.24
N LEU A 247 3.98 -1.92 -12.16
CA LEU A 247 3.26 -0.71 -12.59
C LEU A 247 2.35 -0.22 -11.46
N VAL A 248 2.24 1.10 -11.32
CA VAL A 248 1.36 1.73 -10.32
C VAL A 248 -0.11 1.46 -10.62
N GLU A 249 -0.47 1.43 -11.90
CA GLU A 249 -1.86 1.35 -12.36
C GLU A 249 -2.34 -0.09 -12.61
N ALA A 250 -1.44 -1.05 -12.82
CA ALA A 250 -1.80 -2.41 -13.24
C ALA A 250 -0.90 -3.49 -12.60
N MET A 251 -1.46 -4.64 -12.24
CA MET A 251 -0.68 -5.73 -11.66
C MET A 251 0.21 -6.44 -12.68
N MET A 252 -0.22 -6.63 -13.93
CA MET A 252 0.55 -7.33 -14.98
C MET A 252 1.25 -8.60 -14.45
N PHE A 253 2.58 -8.72 -14.61
CA PHE A 253 3.41 -9.81 -14.08
C PHE A 253 4.06 -9.49 -12.72
N THR A 254 3.52 -8.53 -11.96
CA THR A 254 4.04 -8.11 -10.65
C THR A 254 4.30 -9.28 -9.70
N ARG A 255 3.39 -10.26 -9.68
CA ARG A 255 3.41 -11.44 -8.79
C ARG A 255 4.07 -12.67 -9.40
N LEU A 256 4.73 -12.53 -10.56
CA LEU A 256 5.29 -13.67 -11.26
C LEU A 256 6.44 -14.35 -10.45
N ASP A 257 7.07 -13.63 -9.53
CA ASP A 257 8.06 -14.16 -8.59
C ASP A 257 7.47 -15.08 -7.51
N GLU A 258 6.15 -15.06 -7.31
CA GLU A 258 5.46 -15.97 -6.39
C GLU A 258 5.23 -17.37 -7.00
N VAL A 259 5.46 -17.53 -8.30
CA VAL A 259 5.29 -18.80 -9.01
C VAL A 259 6.37 -19.79 -8.59
N LYS A 260 5.96 -21.05 -8.38
CA LYS A 260 6.85 -22.13 -7.97
C LYS A 260 6.91 -23.24 -9.00
N LYS A 261 8.00 -24.02 -8.99
CA LYS A 261 8.07 -25.27 -9.75
C LYS A 261 6.90 -26.17 -9.37
N GLY A 262 6.24 -26.73 -10.37
CA GLY A 262 5.02 -27.53 -10.23
C GLY A 262 3.71 -26.75 -10.34
N ASP A 263 3.75 -25.41 -10.36
CA ASP A 263 2.57 -24.60 -10.69
C ASP A 263 2.18 -24.75 -12.16
N PHE A 264 0.94 -24.38 -12.47
CA PHE A 264 0.38 -24.47 -13.81
C PHE A 264 -0.02 -23.09 -14.32
N PHE A 265 0.18 -22.87 -15.61
CA PHE A 265 -0.35 -21.72 -16.33
C PHE A 265 -0.91 -22.17 -17.68
N TYR A 266 -1.72 -21.32 -18.28
CA TYR A 266 -2.53 -21.68 -19.45
C TYR A 266 -2.46 -20.60 -20.51
N ILE A 267 -2.39 -21.03 -21.77
CA ILE A 267 -2.56 -20.16 -22.92
C ILE A 267 -3.91 -20.49 -23.56
N GLU A 268 -4.74 -19.49 -23.77
CA GLU A 268 -5.94 -19.61 -24.60
C GLU A 268 -5.70 -18.92 -25.93
N VAL A 269 -5.80 -19.65 -27.03
CA VAL A 269 -5.50 -19.15 -28.37
C VAL A 269 -6.44 -19.80 -29.38
N MET A 270 -7.12 -18.96 -30.17
CA MET A 270 -8.02 -19.38 -31.24
C MET A 270 -9.02 -20.50 -30.84
N GLY A 271 -9.56 -20.45 -29.62
CA GLY A 271 -10.51 -21.45 -29.11
C GLY A 271 -9.88 -22.71 -28.48
N GLU A 272 -8.55 -22.88 -28.54
CA GLU A 272 -7.83 -23.94 -27.82
C GLU A 272 -7.29 -23.43 -26.48
N THR A 273 -7.30 -24.28 -25.44
CA THR A 273 -6.65 -24.03 -24.15
C THR A 273 -5.47 -24.99 -23.97
N LEU A 274 -4.28 -24.44 -23.80
CA LEU A 274 -3.01 -25.17 -23.68
C LEU A 274 -2.48 -25.04 -22.24
N GLY A 275 -2.31 -26.16 -21.54
CA GLY A 275 -1.78 -26.19 -20.17
C GLY A 275 -0.27 -26.41 -20.14
N TYR A 276 0.42 -25.69 -19.25
CA TYR A 276 1.87 -25.81 -19.04
C TYR A 276 2.18 -25.97 -17.56
N LYS A 277 3.16 -26.82 -17.24
CA LYS A 277 3.65 -27.03 -15.89
C LYS A 277 5.03 -26.41 -15.73
N VAL A 278 5.17 -25.54 -14.73
CA VAL A 278 6.44 -24.87 -14.42
C VAL A 278 7.46 -25.89 -13.94
N ASP A 279 8.62 -25.92 -14.58
CA ASP A 279 9.73 -26.82 -14.25
C ASP A 279 11.03 -26.07 -13.98
N ASN A 280 11.19 -24.89 -14.56
CA ASN A 280 12.38 -24.07 -14.44
C ASN A 280 12.06 -22.61 -14.13
N ILE A 281 12.82 -22.05 -13.20
CA ILE A 281 12.75 -20.65 -12.79
C ILE A 281 14.19 -20.15 -12.80
N SER A 282 14.46 -19.09 -13.56
CA SER A 282 15.82 -18.57 -13.65
C SER A 282 15.85 -17.05 -13.83
N VAL A 283 17.00 -16.47 -13.52
CA VAL A 283 17.28 -15.06 -13.74
C VAL A 283 18.40 -14.95 -14.77
N ILE A 284 18.24 -14.03 -15.72
CA ILE A 284 19.22 -13.77 -16.78
C ILE A 284 19.51 -12.27 -16.88
N LEU A 285 20.60 -11.92 -17.56
CA LEU A 285 20.84 -10.54 -18.00
C LEU A 285 19.94 -10.21 -19.21
N PRO A 286 19.61 -8.93 -19.43
CA PRO A 286 18.77 -8.52 -20.56
C PRO A 286 19.30 -8.96 -21.93
N ASP A 287 20.63 -8.98 -22.11
CA ASP A 287 21.27 -9.35 -23.39
C ASP A 287 21.44 -10.88 -23.57
N ASP A 288 21.10 -11.68 -22.55
CA ASP A 288 21.22 -13.14 -22.61
C ASP A 288 19.93 -13.78 -23.18
N THR A 289 19.98 -14.15 -24.45
CA THR A 289 18.87 -14.83 -25.14
C THR A 289 19.00 -16.37 -25.14
N SER A 290 20.03 -16.93 -24.51
CA SER A 290 20.35 -18.37 -24.60
C SER A 290 19.19 -19.27 -24.16
N LYS A 291 18.46 -18.85 -23.12
CA LYS A 291 17.33 -19.61 -22.54
C LYS A 291 15.99 -19.36 -23.24
N LEU A 292 15.94 -18.50 -24.26
CA LEU A 292 14.72 -18.14 -24.98
C LEU A 292 14.59 -18.90 -26.32
N ARG A 293 15.62 -19.66 -26.70
CA ARG A 293 15.66 -20.44 -27.94
C ARG A 293 14.83 -21.72 -27.86
N ILE A 294 14.40 -22.20 -29.02
CA ILE A 294 13.71 -23.47 -29.19
C ILE A 294 14.63 -24.62 -28.77
N ALA A 295 14.13 -25.47 -27.87
CA ALA A 295 14.74 -26.75 -27.55
C ALA A 295 14.14 -27.83 -28.48
N PRO A 296 14.95 -28.53 -29.29
CA PRO A 296 14.45 -29.55 -30.21
C PRO A 296 13.61 -30.62 -29.51
N GLY A 297 12.42 -30.90 -30.05
CA GLY A 297 11.51 -31.92 -29.52
C GLY A 297 10.63 -31.48 -28.35
N GLU A 298 10.91 -30.32 -27.73
CA GLU A 298 10.11 -29.80 -26.60
C GLU A 298 8.99 -28.85 -27.06
N ASP A 299 7.94 -28.74 -26.25
CA ASP A 299 6.86 -27.75 -26.38
C ASP A 299 6.87 -26.91 -25.09
N ARG A 300 7.35 -25.67 -25.19
CA ARG A 300 7.64 -24.82 -24.03
C ARG A 300 7.05 -23.43 -24.16
N VAL A 301 6.72 -22.86 -23.01
CA VAL A 301 6.42 -21.44 -22.88
C VAL A 301 7.21 -20.87 -21.71
N THR A 302 7.78 -19.67 -21.90
CA THR A 302 8.43 -18.91 -20.85
C THR A 302 7.71 -17.58 -20.64
N LEU A 303 7.36 -17.30 -19.38
CA LEU A 303 6.87 -16.00 -18.94
C LEU A 303 8.08 -15.17 -18.48
N MET A 304 8.28 -14.00 -19.08
CA MET A 304 9.41 -13.13 -18.83
C MET A 304 8.98 -11.77 -18.27
N THR A 305 9.68 -11.31 -17.23
CA THR A 305 9.47 -9.96 -16.67
C THR A 305 10.76 -9.39 -16.08
N CYS A 306 10.77 -8.12 -15.67
CA CYS A 306 11.92 -7.48 -15.05
C CYS A 306 12.12 -7.89 -13.58
N THR A 307 13.38 -7.91 -13.12
CA THR A 307 13.74 -8.19 -11.72
C THR A 307 15.10 -7.58 -11.39
N PRO A 308 15.46 -7.27 -10.12
CA PRO A 308 14.62 -7.18 -8.92
C PRO A 308 13.55 -6.09 -9.01
N TYR A 309 12.52 -6.18 -8.16
CA TYR A 309 11.41 -5.23 -8.13
C TYR A 309 11.90 -3.79 -7.90
N GLY A 310 11.48 -2.86 -8.76
CA GLY A 310 11.87 -1.43 -8.70
C GLY A 310 13.29 -1.13 -9.20
N VAL A 311 14.08 -2.14 -9.58
CA VAL A 311 15.46 -1.99 -10.09
C VAL A 311 15.58 -2.44 -11.54
N ASN A 312 14.94 -3.55 -11.92
CA ASN A 312 14.77 -4.02 -13.31
C ASN A 312 16.07 -4.29 -14.09
N THR A 313 17.18 -4.61 -13.41
CA THR A 313 18.50 -4.87 -14.04
C THR A 313 18.63 -6.24 -14.70
N HIS A 314 17.77 -7.18 -14.34
CA HIS A 314 17.75 -8.56 -14.82
C HIS A 314 16.36 -8.93 -15.34
N ARG A 315 16.23 -10.12 -15.95
CA ARG A 315 14.95 -10.70 -16.34
C ARG A 315 14.68 -11.97 -15.55
N LEU A 316 13.48 -12.07 -14.98
CA LEU A 316 12.95 -13.28 -14.36
C LEU A 316 12.26 -14.10 -15.45
N LEU A 317 12.64 -15.36 -15.56
CA LEU A 317 12.07 -16.34 -16.48
C LEU A 317 11.37 -17.44 -15.70
N ILE A 318 10.07 -17.61 -15.95
CA ILE A 318 9.28 -18.76 -15.48
C ILE A 318 8.96 -19.62 -16.69
N SER A 319 9.62 -20.76 -16.81
CA SER A 319 9.41 -21.68 -17.92
C SER A 319 8.58 -22.88 -17.52
N GLY A 320 7.73 -23.34 -18.43
CA GLY A 320 7.01 -24.59 -18.30
C GLY A 320 6.96 -25.40 -19.59
N HIS A 321 6.85 -26.71 -19.44
CA HIS A 321 6.62 -27.64 -20.54
C HIS A 321 5.13 -27.96 -20.69
N ARG A 322 4.72 -28.30 -21.91
CA ARG A 322 3.35 -28.65 -22.23
C ARG A 322 2.87 -29.88 -21.46
N VAL A 323 1.64 -29.81 -20.96
CA VAL A 323 0.94 -30.91 -20.29
C VAL A 323 -0.53 -30.97 -20.73
N SER A 324 -1.15 -32.15 -20.63
CA SER A 324 -2.57 -32.33 -20.90
C SER A 324 -3.46 -31.80 -19.77
N ILE A 325 -4.64 -31.32 -20.14
CA ILE A 325 -5.74 -30.92 -19.24
C ILE A 325 -6.82 -32.02 -19.36
N PRO A 326 -7.47 -32.47 -18.27
CA PRO A 326 -7.30 -32.06 -16.87
C PRO A 326 -6.21 -32.82 -16.09
N VAL A 327 -5.57 -33.82 -16.73
CA VAL A 327 -4.50 -34.61 -16.09
C VAL A 327 -3.27 -34.54 -17.00
N PRO A 328 -2.10 -34.07 -16.50
CA PRO A 328 -1.78 -33.74 -15.12
C PRO A 328 -2.10 -32.30 -14.68
N ALA A 329 -2.51 -31.39 -15.58
CA ALA A 329 -2.85 -30.01 -15.22
C ALA A 329 -4.36 -29.86 -14.96
N PRO A 330 -4.80 -29.34 -13.80
CA PRO A 330 -6.21 -29.12 -13.51
C PRO A 330 -6.84 -28.12 -14.49
N GLU A 331 -8.17 -28.04 -14.53
CA GLU A 331 -8.85 -27.01 -15.32
C GLU A 331 -8.53 -25.61 -14.77
N PRO A 332 -8.36 -24.58 -15.63
CA PRO A 332 -8.03 -23.22 -15.20
C PRO A 332 -9.02 -22.65 -14.18
N ARG A 333 -10.30 -23.04 -14.28
CA ARG A 333 -11.40 -22.63 -13.39
C ARG A 333 -11.35 -23.25 -11.99
N ASP A 334 -10.62 -24.34 -11.80
CA ASP A 334 -10.56 -25.06 -10.53
C ASP A 334 -9.43 -24.53 -9.63
N VAL A 335 -8.48 -23.79 -10.21
CA VAL A 335 -7.31 -23.26 -9.52
C VAL A 335 -7.56 -21.81 -9.12
N HIS A 336 -7.33 -21.49 -7.85
CA HIS A 336 -7.60 -20.17 -7.28
C HIS A 336 -6.41 -19.62 -6.49
N ASP A 337 -6.36 -18.31 -6.31
CA ASP A 337 -5.36 -17.65 -5.49
C ASP A 337 -5.73 -17.70 -3.99
N GLY A 338 -5.08 -18.63 -3.28
CA GLY A 338 -5.26 -18.78 -1.84
C GLY A 338 -4.87 -17.55 -1.02
N ARG A 339 -3.94 -16.71 -1.50
CA ARG A 339 -3.53 -15.50 -0.77
C ARG A 339 -4.64 -14.46 -0.79
N THR A 340 -5.20 -14.18 -1.95
CA THR A 340 -6.32 -13.22 -2.09
C THR A 340 -7.54 -13.69 -1.31
N ILE A 341 -7.84 -15.00 -1.34
CA ILE A 341 -8.90 -15.59 -0.50
C ILE A 341 -8.61 -15.38 0.99
N GLY A 342 -7.39 -15.67 1.43
CA GLY A 342 -6.98 -15.50 2.83
C GLY A 342 -7.10 -14.05 3.31
N ILE A 343 -6.68 -13.08 2.49
CA ILE A 343 -6.82 -11.65 2.78
C ILE A 343 -8.29 -11.26 2.90
N ALA A 344 -9.13 -11.68 1.95
CA ALA A 344 -10.56 -11.37 1.95
C ALA A 344 -11.27 -11.92 3.20
N VAL A 345 -10.98 -13.17 3.58
CA VAL A 345 -11.51 -13.78 4.80
C VAL A 345 -11.04 -13.03 6.05
N GLY A 346 -9.74 -12.69 6.13
CA GLY A 346 -9.19 -11.93 7.26
C GLY A 346 -9.85 -10.56 7.45
N VAL A 347 -10.05 -9.82 6.34
CA VAL A 347 -10.78 -8.54 6.37
C VAL A 347 -12.24 -8.73 6.80
N GLY A 348 -12.91 -9.77 6.30
CA GLY A 348 -14.28 -10.08 6.69
C GLY A 348 -14.43 -10.34 8.20
N ILE A 349 -13.52 -11.13 8.77
CA ILE A 349 -13.50 -11.41 10.23
C ILE A 349 -13.26 -10.13 11.03
N LEU A 350 -12.32 -9.28 10.59
CA LEU A 350 -12.02 -8.02 11.26
C LEU A 350 -13.24 -7.08 11.28
N LEU A 351 -13.92 -6.93 10.14
CA LEU A 351 -15.13 -6.11 10.04
C LEU A 351 -16.28 -6.65 10.90
N ALA A 352 -16.48 -7.97 10.91
CA ALA A 352 -17.46 -8.62 11.78
C ALA A 352 -17.16 -8.39 13.27
N GLY A 353 -15.89 -8.52 13.68
CA GLY A 353 -15.45 -8.23 15.04
C GLY A 353 -15.70 -6.78 15.46
N LEU A 354 -15.37 -5.81 14.59
CA LEU A 354 -15.66 -4.39 14.84
C LEU A 354 -17.17 -4.13 14.95
N PHE A 355 -17.98 -4.77 14.13
CA PHE A 355 -19.44 -4.67 14.18
C PHE A 355 -20.01 -5.22 15.50
N ILE A 356 -19.55 -6.39 15.95
CA ILE A 356 -19.96 -6.99 17.24
C ILE A 356 -19.56 -6.08 18.41
N ILE A 357 -18.32 -5.55 18.42
CA ILE A 357 -17.87 -4.61 19.46
C ILE A 357 -18.75 -3.36 19.49
N ARG A 358 -19.14 -2.85 18.32
CA ARG A 358 -20.04 -1.70 18.22
C ARG A 358 -21.42 -2.00 18.81
N LEU A 359 -21.99 -3.19 18.54
CA LEU A 359 -23.24 -3.64 19.15
C LEU A 359 -23.13 -3.74 20.68
N LEU A 360 -22.09 -4.41 21.18
CA LEU A 360 -21.86 -4.56 22.62
C LEU A 360 -21.66 -3.21 23.34
N ARG A 361 -21.04 -2.23 22.68
CA ARG A 361 -20.90 -0.86 23.22
C ARG A 361 -22.22 -0.09 23.25
N ARG A 362 -23.14 -0.34 22.31
CA ARG A 362 -24.49 0.25 22.31
C ARG A 362 -25.40 -0.35 23.39
N HIS A 363 -25.17 -1.62 23.75
CA HIS A 363 -25.93 -2.32 24.79
C HIS A 363 -25.35 -2.16 26.21
N LYS A 364 -24.34 -1.31 26.43
CA LYS A 364 -23.96 -0.96 27.80
C LYS A 364 -25.12 -0.14 28.41
N PRO A 365 -25.84 -0.65 29.43
CA PRO A 365 -26.83 0.17 30.11
C PRO A 365 -26.11 1.39 30.66
N ALA A 366 -26.71 2.58 30.52
CA ALA A 366 -26.22 3.78 31.19
C ALA A 366 -26.01 3.40 32.65
N ARG A 367 -24.76 3.39 33.12
CA ARG A 367 -24.49 3.25 34.55
C ARG A 367 -25.19 4.45 35.19
N ILE A 368 -26.33 4.20 35.83
CA ILE A 368 -26.99 5.17 36.68
C ILE A 368 -25.98 5.44 37.80
N MET A 369 -25.22 6.52 37.67
CA MET A 369 -24.41 7.04 38.77
C MET A 369 -25.43 7.58 39.77
N HIS A 370 -25.77 6.79 40.78
CA HIS A 370 -26.48 7.29 41.94
C HIS A 370 -25.57 8.34 42.60
N HIS A 371 -25.79 9.61 42.30
CA HIS A 371 -25.37 10.66 43.21
C HIS A 371 -26.10 10.37 44.51
N ALA A 372 -25.33 10.07 45.58
CA ALA A 372 -25.86 10.14 46.93
C ALA A 372 -26.20 11.62 47.19
N ALA A 373 -27.36 12.05 46.71
CA ALA A 373 -27.97 13.29 47.12
C ALA A 373 -28.45 13.05 48.56
N PHE A 374 -27.58 13.39 49.51
CA PHE A 374 -27.98 13.53 50.90
C PHE A 374 -28.96 14.70 50.97
N TRP A 375 -30.25 14.39 50.90
CA TRP A 375 -31.35 15.35 51.01
C TRP A 375 -31.66 15.55 52.50
N PRO A 376 -31.57 16.78 53.06
CA PRO A 376 -31.85 16.99 54.47
C PRO A 376 -33.34 17.28 54.67
N TRP A 377 -34.06 16.38 55.33
CA TRP A 377 -35.32 16.71 56.01
C TRP A 377 -35.27 16.17 57.43
N HIS A 378 -35.00 17.05 58.37
CA HIS A 378 -35.75 17.32 59.60
C HIS A 378 -34.84 18.14 60.51
N ARG A 379 -34.81 19.46 60.30
CA ARG A 379 -34.34 20.37 61.34
C ARG A 379 -35.62 20.95 61.97
N ARG A 380 -35.91 20.55 63.21
CA ARG A 380 -36.87 21.27 64.06
C ARG A 380 -36.17 22.53 64.53
N ASP A 381 -36.88 23.64 64.52
CA ASP A 381 -36.34 24.94 64.95
C ASP A 381 -35.90 24.86 66.41
N GLY A 382 -34.60 25.10 66.69
CA GLY A 382 -34.14 25.41 68.05
C GLY A 382 -32.88 24.71 68.60
N GLU A 383 -32.21 23.78 67.91
CA GLU A 383 -31.02 23.11 68.48
C GLU A 383 -29.68 23.68 67.97
N SER A 384 -28.85 24.13 68.92
CA SER A 384 -27.49 24.66 68.73
C SER A 384 -26.46 23.53 68.75
N ALA A 385 -25.42 23.67 67.92
CA ALA A 385 -24.41 22.65 67.60
C ALA A 385 -23.49 22.19 68.75
N ASN A 386 -23.73 22.60 69.99
CA ASN A 386 -22.84 22.31 71.12
C ASN A 386 -23.31 21.20 72.08
N ASP A 387 -24.47 20.58 71.87
CA ASP A 387 -24.99 19.54 72.79
C ASP A 387 -24.57 18.09 72.45
N THR A 388 -23.80 17.86 71.38
CA THR A 388 -23.41 16.51 70.96
C THR A 388 -22.04 16.04 71.47
N LEU A 389 -21.36 16.81 72.32
CA LEU A 389 -20.06 16.44 72.91
C LEU A 389 -20.11 16.19 74.43
N ARG A 390 -21.24 15.73 74.96
CA ARG A 390 -21.38 15.42 76.40
C ARG A 390 -22.03 14.08 76.74
N VAL A 391 -21.91 13.08 75.85
CA VAL A 391 -22.41 11.71 76.08
C VAL A 391 -21.30 10.65 76.00
N LEU A 392 -20.01 11.04 75.99
CA LEU A 392 -18.87 10.11 75.95
C LEU A 392 -18.05 10.05 77.25
N ALA A 393 -18.66 10.28 78.41
CA ALA A 393 -18.01 10.03 79.69
C ALA A 393 -19.02 9.74 80.80
N GLU A 394 -19.34 8.46 81.04
CA GLU A 394 -19.39 7.86 82.39
C GLU A 394 -19.69 6.34 82.35
N PRO A 395 -19.26 5.57 83.38
CA PRO A 395 -18.83 4.17 83.22
C PRO A 395 -19.93 3.10 83.39
N VAL A 396 -19.72 2.00 82.68
CA VAL A 396 -20.49 0.73 82.73
C VAL A 396 -20.48 0.13 84.15
N LYS A 397 -21.65 0.10 84.81
CA LYS A 397 -21.90 -0.75 86.00
C LYS A 397 -22.54 -2.07 85.56
N LYS A 398 -21.86 -3.19 85.83
CA LYS A 398 -22.38 -4.56 85.70
C LYS A 398 -23.46 -4.84 86.76
N PRO A 399 -24.59 -5.49 86.42
CA PRO A 399 -25.49 -6.04 87.43
C PRO A 399 -24.99 -7.41 87.92
N VAL A 400 -24.85 -7.54 89.23
CA VAL A 400 -24.66 -8.81 89.97
C VAL A 400 -26.03 -9.47 90.12
N GLY A 401 -26.10 -10.77 89.84
CA GLY A 401 -27.34 -11.55 89.90
C GLY A 401 -27.75 -11.91 91.33
N GLU A 402 -29.06 -11.95 91.55
CA GLU A 402 -29.70 -12.57 92.72
C GLU A 402 -30.62 -13.70 92.24
N LEU A 403 -30.44 -14.88 92.83
CA LEU A 403 -31.31 -16.05 92.73
C LEU A 403 -32.57 -15.87 93.60
N PRO A 404 -33.74 -16.39 93.19
CA PRO A 404 -34.82 -16.67 94.11
C PRO A 404 -34.69 -18.07 94.76
N PRO A 405 -35.16 -18.25 96.02
CA PRO A 405 -35.10 -19.52 96.73
C PRO A 405 -36.23 -20.50 96.36
N SER A 406 -35.93 -21.77 96.60
CA SER A 406 -36.75 -22.99 96.52
C SER A 406 -38.04 -22.96 97.34
N VAL A 407 -39.12 -23.53 96.80
CA VAL A 407 -39.83 -24.73 97.33
C VAL A 407 -40.40 -25.51 96.16
#